data_AF-A0A9E2LLF6-F1
#
_entry.id   AF-A0A9E2LLF6-F1
#
_cell.length_a   1.000
_cell.length_b   1.000
_cell.length_c   1.000
_cell.angle_alpha   90.00
_cell.angle_beta   90.00
_cell.angle_gamma   90.00
#
_symmetry.space_group_name_H-M   'P 1'
#
loop_
_entity.id
_entity.type
_entity.pdbx_description
1 polymer ?
#
loop_
_entity_poly.entity_id
_entity_poly.type
_entity_poly.pdbx_seq_one_letter_code
_entity_poly.pdbx_strand_id
1 'polypeptide(L)'
;RLCAKPVNCLFIIPFSWVSLEYIRNYLFSGFPWGLIGYSQFNRLHLIQISDIFGIYGVSFLIALANATIFLAFLYITGSKWKDAEVKKRLAGGSIFVFILITGLVFIYGTWRIKSIDNLISAAKSVKITIVQGNIEQSIKWDPAFQTATTEKYINLSLSAKEEKPDLVVWPETATPFYFLYDRLLSKKVQNGIHDTNTDFLIGSPSFVRMGNIIEYYNSAYLISPDGMVCGKYDKAHLVPFGEYVPFKKWLPFIGKMVEAVGDFSAGQEGKTIKWNNCNLGLLICYEIIFPELSRAMTKNEASLLVNITNDAWYGKTSAPYQHFSMAVFRAIENRRSLVRSANTGISGFIDPVGRVMDSTSLFQEKVITRSIPIIHETSAYTRFGDLFAIACLVIMLIFSIQKLFTAKPQRTRREF
;
A
#
# COMPACT_ATOMS: atom_id res chain seq x y z
N ARG A 1 -23.05 25.64 -8.27
CA ARG A 1 -23.27 25.83 -9.73
C ARG A 1 -23.14 24.52 -10.53
N LEU A 2 -22.18 23.65 -10.21
CA LEU A 2 -21.95 22.38 -10.93
C LEU A 2 -23.11 21.37 -10.79
N CYS A 3 -23.66 21.19 -9.59
CA CYS A 3 -24.75 20.25 -9.31
C CYS A 3 -26.10 20.97 -9.21
N ALA A 4 -26.64 21.44 -10.34
CA ALA A 4 -27.88 22.22 -10.39
C ALA A 4 -29.15 21.35 -10.28
N LYS A 5 -29.17 20.22 -10.98
CA LYS A 5 -30.28 19.25 -10.94
C LYS A 5 -29.91 18.09 -10.01
N PRO A 6 -30.87 17.49 -9.28
CA PRO A 6 -30.60 16.37 -8.39
C PRO A 6 -29.94 15.18 -9.11
N VAL A 7 -30.35 14.86 -10.34
CA VAL A 7 -29.76 13.74 -11.11
C VAL A 7 -28.26 13.90 -11.36
N ASN A 8 -27.75 15.13 -11.41
CA ASN A 8 -26.32 15.36 -11.66
C ASN A 8 -25.45 14.87 -10.50
N CYS A 9 -26.00 14.68 -9.29
CA CYS A 9 -25.22 14.24 -8.14
C CYS A 9 -24.70 12.81 -8.31
N LEU A 10 -25.45 11.95 -9.01
CA LEU A 10 -25.07 10.56 -9.30
C LEU A 10 -23.82 10.46 -10.17
N PHE A 11 -23.50 11.52 -10.92
CA PHE A 11 -22.29 11.61 -11.73
C PHE A 11 -21.24 12.48 -11.03
N ILE A 12 -21.59 13.69 -10.63
CA ILE A 12 -20.61 14.65 -10.09
C ILE A 12 -19.95 14.12 -8.82
N ILE A 13 -20.69 13.51 -7.89
CA ILE A 13 -20.13 13.06 -6.61
C ILE A 13 -19.05 11.98 -6.82
N PRO A 14 -19.35 10.82 -7.44
CA PRO A 14 -18.34 9.77 -7.56
C PRO A 14 -17.15 10.14 -8.45
N PHE A 15 -17.39 10.84 -9.56
CA PHE A 15 -16.30 11.31 -10.43
C PHE A 15 -15.41 12.35 -9.75
N SER A 16 -16.00 13.32 -9.04
CA SER A 16 -15.22 14.31 -8.29
C SER A 16 -14.44 13.66 -7.15
N TRP A 17 -15.05 12.70 -6.44
CA TRP A 17 -14.40 12.03 -5.32
C TRP A 17 -13.14 11.29 -5.75
N VAL A 18 -13.26 10.45 -6.79
CA VAL A 18 -12.12 9.76 -7.38
C VAL A 18 -11.06 10.73 -7.88
N SER A 19 -11.48 11.83 -8.53
CA SER A 19 -10.55 12.86 -9.01
C SER A 19 -9.74 13.48 -7.87
N LEU A 20 -10.39 13.79 -6.74
CA LEU A 20 -9.73 14.35 -5.56
C LEU A 20 -8.79 13.35 -4.90
N GLU A 21 -9.21 12.09 -4.77
CA GLU A 21 -8.38 11.00 -4.28
C GLU A 21 -7.14 10.77 -5.15
N TYR A 22 -7.31 10.84 -6.47
CA TYR A 22 -6.22 10.74 -7.44
C TYR A 22 -5.26 11.91 -7.34
N ILE A 23 -5.75 13.15 -7.31
CA ILE A 23 -4.91 14.34 -7.12
C ILE A 23 -4.12 14.23 -5.81
N ARG A 24 -4.75 13.81 -4.71
CA ARG A 24 -4.10 13.63 -3.41
C ARG A 24 -2.98 12.58 -3.44
N ASN A 25 -3.04 11.60 -4.34
CA ASN A 25 -1.97 10.61 -4.51
C ASN A 25 -0.68 11.21 -5.07
N TYR A 26 -0.74 12.31 -5.82
CA TYR A 26 0.43 12.86 -6.53
C TYR A 26 0.83 14.27 -6.08
N LEU A 27 -0.09 15.03 -5.48
CA LEU A 27 0.18 16.39 -5.00
C LEU A 27 1.12 16.36 -3.77
N PHE A 28 2.16 17.20 -3.77
CA PHE A 28 3.11 17.36 -2.65
C PHE A 28 3.70 16.04 -2.15
N SER A 29 4.37 15.30 -3.05
CA SER A 29 4.87 13.91 -2.87
C SER A 29 3.81 12.83 -2.68
N GLY A 30 2.54 13.20 -2.54
CA GLY A 30 1.46 12.24 -2.44
C GLY A 30 1.18 11.77 -1.01
N PHE A 31 -0.11 11.60 -0.71
CA PHE A 31 -0.55 10.99 0.54
C PHE A 31 -1.85 10.20 0.33
N PRO A 32 -1.81 9.02 -0.32
CA PRO A 32 -2.99 8.19 -0.57
C PRO A 32 -3.50 7.45 0.67
N TRP A 33 -3.30 8.00 1.87
CA TRP A 33 -3.83 7.43 3.10
C TRP A 33 -5.33 7.71 3.20
N GLY A 34 -6.11 6.70 3.62
CA GLY A 34 -7.54 6.87 3.85
C GLY A 34 -8.34 7.18 2.58
N LEU A 35 -7.99 6.55 1.44
CA LEU A 35 -8.94 6.43 0.33
C LEU A 35 -10.15 5.64 0.81
N ILE A 36 -11.36 6.10 0.51
CA ILE A 36 -12.58 5.51 1.09
C ILE A 36 -12.77 4.05 0.67
N GLY A 37 -12.22 3.65 -0.49
CA GLY A 37 -12.19 2.27 -0.95
C GLY A 37 -11.57 1.31 0.06
N TYR A 38 -10.56 1.75 0.84
CA TYR A 38 -9.87 0.91 1.82
C TYR A 38 -10.80 0.42 2.93
N SER A 39 -11.89 1.15 3.21
CA SER A 39 -12.90 0.72 4.18
C SER A 39 -13.56 -0.61 3.83
N GLN A 40 -13.47 -1.05 2.58
CA GLN A 40 -14.10 -2.28 2.09
C GLN A 40 -13.14 -3.47 2.03
N PHE A 41 -11.92 -3.38 2.56
CA PHE A 41 -10.90 -4.44 2.46
C PHE A 41 -11.37 -5.84 2.91
N ASN A 42 -12.35 -5.93 3.82
CA ASN A 42 -12.94 -7.19 4.28
C ASN A 42 -14.13 -7.68 3.43
N ARG A 43 -14.46 -7.01 2.32
CA ARG A 43 -15.56 -7.36 1.41
C ARG A 43 -14.99 -7.95 0.13
N LEU A 44 -14.41 -9.15 0.23
CA LEU A 44 -13.60 -9.80 -0.80
C LEU A 44 -14.22 -9.76 -2.21
N HIS A 45 -15.52 -10.06 -2.33
CA HIS A 45 -16.25 -10.06 -3.60
C HIS A 45 -16.37 -8.66 -4.23
N LEU A 46 -16.52 -7.61 -3.41
CA LEU A 46 -16.66 -6.24 -3.91
C LEU A 46 -15.33 -5.66 -4.32
N ILE A 47 -14.26 -5.93 -3.57
CA ILE A 47 -12.94 -5.34 -3.81
C ILE A 47 -12.20 -5.93 -5.00
N GLN A 48 -12.67 -7.05 -5.57
CA GLN A 48 -12.02 -7.66 -6.75
C GLN A 48 -11.92 -6.71 -7.93
N ILE A 49 -12.84 -5.75 -8.09
CA ILE A 49 -12.80 -4.76 -9.18
C ILE A 49 -11.56 -3.87 -9.16
N SER A 50 -10.82 -3.86 -8.04
CA SER A 50 -9.54 -3.17 -7.96
C SER A 50 -8.50 -3.75 -8.94
N ASP A 51 -8.63 -5.01 -9.36
CA ASP A 51 -7.77 -5.57 -10.41
C ASP A 51 -8.06 -5.02 -11.83
N ILE A 52 -9.13 -4.23 -11.99
CA ILE A 52 -9.44 -3.48 -13.22
C ILE A 52 -9.22 -1.99 -13.02
N PHE A 53 -9.86 -1.42 -11.99
CA PHE A 53 -9.98 0.03 -11.81
C PHE A 53 -9.10 0.58 -10.68
N GLY A 54 -8.26 -0.26 -10.08
CA GLY A 54 -7.54 0.06 -8.84
C GLY A 54 -8.50 0.30 -7.67
N ILE A 55 -7.94 0.73 -6.54
CA ILE A 55 -8.69 1.18 -5.36
C ILE A 55 -9.79 2.21 -5.70
N TYR A 56 -9.56 3.03 -6.73
CA TYR A 56 -10.47 4.08 -7.17
C TYR A 56 -11.83 3.55 -7.66
N GLY A 57 -11.89 2.35 -8.24
CA GLY A 57 -13.17 1.73 -8.62
C GLY A 57 -14.07 1.44 -7.41
N VAL A 58 -13.46 1.04 -6.29
CA VAL A 58 -14.18 0.81 -5.03
C VAL A 58 -14.61 2.14 -4.41
N SER A 59 -13.73 3.15 -4.40
CA SER A 59 -14.09 4.51 -3.96
C SER A 59 -15.25 5.09 -4.77
N PHE A 60 -15.26 4.89 -6.09
CA PHE A 60 -16.35 5.31 -6.97
C PHE A 60 -17.69 4.69 -6.54
N LEU A 61 -17.70 3.37 -6.29
CA LEU A 61 -18.90 2.65 -5.90
C LEU A 61 -19.47 3.15 -4.55
N ILE A 62 -18.60 3.45 -3.58
CA ILE A 62 -19.02 4.00 -2.28
C ILE A 62 -19.60 5.41 -2.45
N ALA A 63 -18.94 6.27 -3.25
CA ALA A 63 -19.43 7.61 -3.50
C ALA A 63 -20.78 7.60 -4.26
N LEU A 64 -20.96 6.66 -5.19
CA LEU A 64 -22.23 6.44 -5.90
C LEU A 64 -23.33 5.94 -4.94
N ALA A 65 -23.00 5.04 -4.01
CA ALA A 65 -23.93 4.58 -2.97
C ALA A 65 -24.44 5.75 -2.12
N ASN A 66 -23.54 6.60 -1.65
CA ASN A 66 -23.89 7.78 -0.85
C ASN A 66 -24.76 8.77 -1.62
N ALA A 67 -24.45 9.03 -2.90
CA ALA A 67 -25.29 9.87 -3.76
C ALA A 67 -26.70 9.29 -3.92
N THR A 68 -26.81 7.98 -4.10
CA THR A 68 -28.09 7.25 -4.23
C THR A 68 -28.90 7.31 -2.93
N ILE A 69 -28.27 7.04 -1.79
CA ILE A 69 -28.89 7.14 -0.46
C ILE A 69 -29.40 8.56 -0.22
N PHE A 70 -28.60 9.57 -0.57
CA PHE A 70 -28.99 10.96 -0.37
C PHE A 70 -30.21 11.33 -1.23
N LEU A 71 -30.28 10.90 -2.50
CA LEU A 71 -31.48 11.12 -3.33
C LEU A 71 -32.72 10.40 -2.78
N ALA A 72 -32.55 9.17 -2.30
CA ALA A 72 -33.64 8.42 -1.67
C ALA A 72 -34.14 9.14 -0.40
N PHE A 73 -33.22 9.64 0.43
CA PHE A 73 -33.53 10.40 1.64
C PHE A 73 -34.32 11.68 1.33
N LEU A 74 -33.88 12.47 0.35
CA LEU A 74 -34.60 13.68 -0.07
C LEU A 74 -36.00 13.36 -0.58
N TYR A 75 -36.16 12.27 -1.33
CA TYR A 75 -37.47 11.83 -1.79
C TYR A 75 -38.40 11.43 -0.63
N ILE A 76 -37.90 10.64 0.33
CA ILE A 76 -38.68 10.14 1.47
C ILE A 76 -39.10 11.28 2.39
N THR A 77 -38.21 12.24 2.67
CA THR A 77 -38.50 13.36 3.56
C THR A 77 -39.26 14.51 2.89
N GLY A 78 -39.48 14.44 1.58
CA GLY A 78 -40.04 15.56 0.80
C GLY A 78 -39.12 16.78 0.73
N SER A 79 -37.86 16.64 1.15
CA SER A 79 -36.87 17.72 1.13
C SER A 79 -36.47 18.06 -0.30
N LYS A 80 -36.30 19.37 -0.57
CA LYS A 80 -35.94 19.86 -1.91
C LYS A 80 -34.42 19.87 -2.10
N TRP A 81 -33.98 19.49 -3.30
CA TRP A 81 -32.63 19.76 -3.76
C TRP A 81 -32.57 21.21 -4.24
N LYS A 82 -32.13 22.13 -3.36
CA LYS A 82 -32.30 23.57 -3.58
C LYS A 82 -33.79 23.85 -3.79
N ASP A 83 -34.19 24.34 -4.96
CA ASP A 83 -35.58 24.64 -5.29
C ASP A 83 -36.29 23.49 -6.05
N ALA A 84 -35.60 22.38 -6.33
CA ALA A 84 -36.11 21.28 -7.14
C ALA A 84 -36.52 20.06 -6.30
N GLU A 85 -37.70 19.53 -6.56
CA GLU A 85 -38.17 18.28 -5.96
C GLU A 85 -37.51 17.06 -6.57
N VAL A 86 -37.21 16.06 -5.73
CA VAL A 86 -36.71 14.76 -6.19
C VAL A 86 -37.88 13.88 -6.56
N LYS A 87 -38.04 13.58 -7.86
CA LYS A 87 -39.13 12.74 -8.37
C LYS A 87 -38.93 11.27 -7.99
N LYS A 88 -40.02 10.54 -7.69
CA LYS A 88 -40.02 9.08 -7.42
C LYS A 88 -39.24 8.28 -8.47
N ARG A 89 -39.42 8.59 -9.76
CA ARG A 89 -38.71 7.92 -10.87
C ARG A 89 -37.19 8.09 -10.78
N LEU A 90 -36.70 9.25 -10.35
CA LEU A 90 -35.28 9.50 -10.19
C LEU A 90 -34.72 8.74 -8.98
N ALA A 91 -35.39 8.82 -7.82
CA ALA A 91 -34.97 8.08 -6.63
C ALA A 91 -34.97 6.56 -6.87
N GLY A 92 -36.10 6.01 -7.34
CA GLY A 92 -36.21 4.59 -7.67
C GLY A 92 -35.25 4.14 -8.79
N GLY A 93 -35.08 4.96 -9.83
CA GLY A 93 -34.12 4.69 -10.90
C GLY A 93 -32.68 4.66 -10.41
N SER A 94 -32.29 5.58 -9.52
CA SER A 94 -30.95 5.62 -8.93
C SER A 94 -30.65 4.37 -8.09
N ILE A 95 -31.62 3.92 -7.28
CA ILE A 95 -31.52 2.68 -6.49
C ILE A 95 -31.36 1.48 -7.42
N PHE A 96 -32.19 1.37 -8.46
CA PHE A 96 -32.10 0.28 -9.43
C PHE A 96 -30.74 0.22 -10.12
N VAL A 97 -30.24 1.35 -10.62
CA VAL A 97 -28.92 1.43 -11.27
C VAL A 97 -27.80 1.07 -10.29
N PHE A 98 -27.86 1.56 -9.05
CA PHE A 98 -26.87 1.22 -8.02
C PHE A 98 -26.87 -0.28 -7.69
N ILE A 99 -28.03 -0.89 -7.52
CA ILE A 99 -28.17 -2.34 -7.28
C ILE A 99 -27.63 -3.12 -8.47
N LEU A 100 -27.95 -2.71 -9.70
CA LEU A 100 -27.47 -3.36 -10.92
C LEU A 100 -25.94 -3.32 -10.99
N ILE A 101 -25.32 -2.13 -10.82
CA ILE A 101 -23.87 -1.98 -10.84
C ILE A 101 -23.22 -2.82 -9.74
N THR A 102 -23.73 -2.74 -8.50
CA THR A 102 -23.19 -3.49 -7.36
C THR A 102 -23.34 -5.00 -7.56
N GLY A 103 -24.47 -5.45 -8.14
CA GLY A 103 -24.71 -6.84 -8.50
C GLY A 103 -23.71 -7.34 -9.54
N LEU A 104 -23.44 -6.56 -10.59
CA LEU A 104 -22.41 -6.88 -11.59
C LEU A 104 -21.01 -6.94 -10.98
N VAL A 105 -20.67 -6.01 -10.09
CA VAL A 105 -19.41 -6.01 -9.33
C VAL A 105 -19.27 -7.28 -8.49
N PHE A 106 -20.33 -7.68 -7.79
CA PHE A 106 -20.34 -8.87 -6.96
C PHE A 106 -20.23 -10.17 -7.79
N ILE A 107 -20.94 -10.25 -8.92
CA ILE A 107 -20.85 -11.37 -9.88
C ILE A 107 -19.44 -11.47 -10.44
N TYR A 108 -18.87 -10.34 -10.89
CA TYR A 108 -17.49 -10.28 -11.37
C TYR A 108 -16.52 -10.77 -10.30
N GLY A 109 -16.63 -10.27 -9.07
CA GLY A 109 -15.72 -10.66 -8.00
C GLY A 109 -15.83 -12.14 -7.63
N THR A 110 -17.04 -12.69 -7.61
CA THR A 110 -17.27 -14.13 -7.39
C THR A 110 -16.62 -14.98 -8.47
N TRP A 111 -16.83 -14.61 -9.74
CA TRP A 111 -16.19 -15.27 -10.87
C TRP A 111 -14.66 -15.14 -10.82
N ARG A 112 -14.16 -13.93 -10.51
CA ARG A 112 -12.72 -13.63 -10.51
C ARG A 112 -12.00 -14.34 -9.38
N ILE A 113 -12.58 -14.42 -8.18
CA ILE A 113 -12.04 -15.23 -7.07
C ILE A 113 -11.88 -16.68 -7.53
N LYS A 114 -12.93 -17.29 -8.08
CA LYS A 114 -12.87 -18.68 -8.57
C LYS A 114 -11.82 -18.87 -9.66
N SER A 115 -11.70 -17.92 -10.59
CA SER A 115 -10.70 -17.96 -11.66
C SER A 115 -9.27 -17.92 -11.10
N ILE A 116 -9.01 -17.08 -10.09
CA ILE A 116 -7.68 -16.98 -9.47
C ILE A 116 -7.41 -18.18 -8.54
N ASP A 117 -8.41 -18.69 -7.84
CA ASP A 117 -8.27 -19.90 -7.02
C ASP A 117 -7.83 -21.11 -7.85
N ASN A 118 -8.37 -21.26 -9.07
CA ASN A 118 -7.90 -22.31 -9.99
C ASN A 118 -6.41 -22.14 -10.35
N LEU A 119 -5.93 -20.91 -10.53
CA LEU A 119 -4.51 -20.64 -10.77
C LEU A 119 -3.68 -20.93 -9.52
N ILE A 120 -4.17 -20.55 -8.34
CA ILE A 120 -3.52 -20.82 -7.05
C ILE A 120 -3.38 -22.33 -6.82
N SER A 121 -4.41 -23.13 -7.12
CA SER A 121 -4.37 -24.59 -6.95
C SER A 121 -3.36 -25.28 -7.88
N ALA A 122 -3.06 -24.70 -9.04
CA ALA A 122 -2.06 -25.21 -9.98
C ALA A 122 -0.66 -24.62 -9.76
N ALA A 123 -0.53 -23.60 -8.90
CA ALA A 123 0.71 -22.88 -8.68
C ALA A 123 1.66 -23.62 -7.75
N LYS A 124 2.96 -23.41 -7.95
CA LYS A 124 3.96 -23.74 -6.93
C LYS A 124 3.81 -22.77 -5.76
N SER A 125 4.06 -23.25 -4.55
CA SER A 125 4.12 -22.43 -3.36
C SER A 125 5.56 -22.28 -2.87
N VAL A 126 5.81 -21.19 -2.15
CA VAL A 126 7.04 -20.97 -1.38
C VAL A 126 6.66 -20.84 0.09
N LYS A 127 7.44 -21.45 0.98
CA LYS A 127 7.25 -21.37 2.42
C LYS A 127 8.07 -20.22 2.97
N ILE A 128 7.41 -19.27 3.63
CA ILE A 128 8.04 -18.06 4.13
C ILE A 128 7.76 -17.92 5.62
N THR A 129 8.79 -17.55 6.37
CA THR A 129 8.70 -17.19 7.78
C THR A 129 8.81 -15.68 7.94
N ILE A 130 7.88 -15.09 8.69
CA ILE A 130 7.94 -13.69 9.12
C ILE A 130 8.35 -13.64 10.58
N VAL A 131 9.30 -12.77 10.91
CA VAL A 131 9.77 -12.54 12.28
C VAL A 131 9.35 -11.15 12.76
N GLN A 132 8.50 -11.09 13.78
CA GLN A 132 8.05 -9.86 14.43
C GLN A 132 8.76 -9.70 15.78
N GLY A 133 9.79 -8.83 15.83
CA GLY A 133 10.67 -8.69 17.00
C GLY A 133 10.12 -7.83 18.14
N ASN A 134 9.10 -7.01 17.89
CA ASN A 134 8.49 -6.11 18.88
C ASN A 134 9.50 -5.24 19.63
N ILE A 135 10.45 -4.65 18.90
CA ILE A 135 11.47 -3.75 19.47
C ILE A 135 10.85 -2.36 19.66
N GLU A 136 10.92 -1.81 20.87
CA GLU A 136 10.42 -0.47 21.16
C GLU A 136 11.21 0.61 20.39
N GLN A 137 10.51 1.66 19.95
CA GLN A 137 11.11 2.70 19.12
C GLN A 137 12.19 3.50 19.86
N SER A 138 12.03 3.69 21.17
CA SER A 138 12.95 4.44 22.05
C SER A 138 14.33 3.82 22.18
N ILE A 139 14.42 2.48 22.14
CA ILE A 139 15.70 1.75 22.29
C ILE A 139 16.26 1.29 20.95
N LYS A 140 15.48 1.36 19.87
CA LYS A 140 15.81 0.73 18.58
C LYS A 140 17.16 1.19 18.01
N TRP A 141 17.49 2.47 18.18
CA TRP A 141 18.72 3.07 17.64
C TRP A 141 19.83 3.20 18.67
N ASP A 142 19.59 2.82 19.93
CA ASP A 142 20.59 2.90 21.00
C ASP A 142 21.64 1.78 20.81
N PRO A 143 22.94 2.13 20.64
CA PRO A 143 24.02 1.16 20.51
C PRO A 143 24.05 0.10 21.61
N ALA A 144 23.62 0.43 22.84
CA ALA A 144 23.59 -0.50 23.96
C ALA A 144 22.66 -1.70 23.72
N PHE A 145 21.64 -1.55 22.87
CA PHE A 145 20.63 -2.57 22.60
C PHE A 145 20.81 -3.30 21.26
N GLN A 146 21.77 -2.88 20.42
CA GLN A 146 21.97 -3.45 19.08
C GLN A 146 22.30 -4.95 19.12
N THR A 147 23.18 -5.36 20.04
CA THR A 147 23.58 -6.76 20.21
C THR A 147 22.40 -7.63 20.63
N ALA A 148 21.66 -7.20 21.65
CA ALA A 148 20.48 -7.91 22.14
C ALA A 148 19.37 -7.99 21.08
N THR A 149 19.15 -6.90 20.33
CA THR A 149 18.20 -6.86 19.21
C THR A 149 18.59 -7.87 18.13
N THR A 150 19.87 -7.92 17.77
CA THR A 150 20.39 -8.86 16.76
C THR A 150 20.21 -10.32 17.21
N GLU A 151 20.58 -10.63 18.45
CA GLU A 151 20.38 -11.97 19.02
C GLU A 151 18.92 -12.36 19.05
N LYS A 152 18.04 -11.42 19.40
CA LYS A 152 16.60 -11.66 19.44
C LYS A 152 16.06 -12.09 18.06
N TYR A 153 16.39 -11.34 17.00
CA TYR A 153 15.95 -11.70 15.65
C TYR A 153 16.52 -13.05 15.18
N ILE A 154 17.79 -13.36 15.53
CA ILE A 154 18.40 -14.66 15.23
C ILE A 154 17.69 -15.79 15.97
N ASN A 155 17.46 -15.64 17.28
CA ASN A 155 16.80 -16.67 18.10
C ASN A 155 15.37 -16.94 17.64
N LEU A 156 14.62 -15.88 17.29
CA LEU A 156 13.28 -16.03 16.71
C LEU A 156 13.34 -16.76 15.37
N SER A 157 14.33 -16.47 14.53
CA SER A 157 14.49 -17.14 13.25
C SER A 157 14.84 -18.63 13.42
N LEU A 158 15.73 -18.94 14.36
CA LEU A 158 16.09 -20.32 14.73
C LEU A 158 14.89 -21.10 15.27
N SER A 159 13.96 -20.44 15.99
CA SER A 159 12.75 -21.09 16.52
C SER A 159 11.84 -21.66 15.41
N ALA A 160 11.95 -21.14 14.18
CA ALA A 160 11.20 -21.61 13.01
C ALA A 160 12.03 -22.48 12.05
N LYS A 161 13.26 -22.87 12.41
CA LYS A 161 14.14 -23.68 11.55
C LYS A 161 13.51 -25.02 11.15
N GLU A 162 12.83 -25.69 12.08
CA GLU A 162 12.16 -26.98 11.83
C GLU A 162 10.98 -26.87 10.85
N GLU A 163 10.41 -25.68 10.66
CA GLU A 163 9.41 -25.44 9.61
C GLU A 163 10.01 -25.52 8.21
N LYS A 164 11.34 -25.45 8.08
CA LYS A 164 12.09 -25.46 6.82
C LYS A 164 11.56 -24.41 5.83
N PRO A 165 11.57 -23.11 6.20
CA PRO A 165 11.20 -22.06 5.27
C PRO A 165 12.20 -21.95 4.11
N ASP A 166 11.71 -21.49 2.97
CA ASP A 166 12.53 -21.09 1.82
C ASP A 166 13.12 -19.69 2.02
N LEU A 167 12.41 -18.80 2.74
CA LEU A 167 12.84 -17.43 3.05
C LEU A 167 12.40 -17.01 4.46
N VAL A 168 13.28 -16.35 5.20
CA VAL A 168 12.96 -15.66 6.46
C VAL A 168 12.96 -14.15 6.23
N VAL A 169 11.91 -13.45 6.67
CA VAL A 169 11.73 -12.01 6.44
C VAL A 169 11.72 -11.23 7.75
N TRP A 170 12.73 -10.39 7.95
CA TRP A 170 12.80 -9.43 9.04
C TRP A 170 12.20 -8.07 8.64
N PRO A 171 11.69 -7.29 9.61
CA PRO A 171 11.05 -6.02 9.34
C PRO A 171 12.06 -4.92 8.98
N GLU A 172 11.54 -3.73 8.68
CA GLU A 172 12.33 -2.54 8.39
C GLU A 172 13.28 -2.20 9.55
N THR A 173 14.55 -2.00 9.20
CA THR A 173 15.61 -1.66 10.16
C THR A 173 15.65 -2.64 11.34
N ALA A 174 15.51 -3.93 11.07
CA ALA A 174 15.69 -4.98 12.08
C ALA A 174 17.14 -5.08 12.57
N THR A 175 18.09 -4.70 11.71
CA THR A 175 19.49 -4.45 12.08
C THR A 175 19.72 -2.94 12.16
N PRO A 176 19.63 -2.31 13.35
CA PRO A 176 19.77 -0.86 13.53
C PRO A 176 21.23 -0.38 13.50
N PHE A 177 22.00 -0.94 12.57
CA PHE A 177 23.40 -0.63 12.29
C PHE A 177 23.65 -0.85 10.79
N TYR A 178 24.74 -0.29 10.27
CA TYR A 178 25.11 -0.46 8.87
C TYR A 178 25.64 -1.87 8.61
N PHE A 179 24.77 -2.74 8.10
CA PHE A 179 25.14 -4.10 7.73
C PHE A 179 26.29 -4.08 6.69
N LEU A 180 27.22 -5.04 6.81
CA LEU A 180 28.53 -5.11 6.14
C LEU A 180 29.59 -4.11 6.59
N TYR A 181 29.22 -3.04 7.30
CA TYR A 181 30.17 -2.03 7.79
C TYR A 181 30.53 -2.26 9.26
N ASP A 182 29.54 -2.53 10.10
CA ASP A 182 29.79 -3.02 11.46
C ASP A 182 30.20 -4.50 11.40
N ARG A 183 31.51 -4.78 11.48
CA ARG A 183 32.05 -6.13 11.30
C ARG A 183 31.54 -7.12 12.34
N LEU A 184 31.41 -6.70 13.60
CA LEU A 184 31.05 -7.60 14.70
C LEU A 184 29.57 -8.00 14.59
N LEU A 185 28.68 -7.01 14.46
CA LEU A 185 27.25 -7.27 14.36
C LEU A 185 26.88 -7.92 13.02
N SER A 186 27.53 -7.53 11.91
CA SER A 186 27.30 -8.17 10.61
C SER A 186 27.71 -9.64 10.63
N LYS A 187 28.86 -9.97 11.24
CA LYS A 187 29.30 -11.36 11.36
C LYS A 187 28.33 -12.18 12.21
N LYS A 188 27.75 -11.58 13.25
CA LYS A 188 26.72 -12.22 14.08
C LYS A 188 25.45 -12.55 13.30
N VAL A 189 24.96 -11.58 12.50
CA VAL A 189 23.83 -11.81 11.59
C VAL A 189 24.14 -12.91 10.59
N GLN A 190 25.30 -12.85 9.92
CA GLN A 190 25.71 -13.86 8.93
C GLN A 190 25.81 -15.26 9.54
N ASN A 191 26.39 -15.40 10.74
CA ASN A 191 26.46 -16.69 11.43
C ASN A 191 25.05 -17.20 11.80
N GLY A 192 24.17 -16.32 12.31
CA GLY A 192 22.79 -16.69 12.61
C GLY A 192 22.00 -17.15 11.37
N ILE A 193 22.21 -16.49 10.23
CA ILE A 193 21.63 -16.90 8.93
C ILE A 193 22.17 -18.28 8.53
N HIS A 194 23.50 -18.47 8.59
CA HIS A 194 24.14 -19.75 8.30
C HIS A 194 23.57 -20.89 9.17
N ASP A 195 23.36 -20.64 10.46
CA ASP A 195 22.84 -21.64 11.39
C ASP A 195 21.38 -22.05 11.10
N THR A 196 20.62 -21.22 10.39
CA THR A 196 19.26 -21.58 9.93
C THR A 196 19.25 -22.35 8.60
N ASN A 197 20.30 -22.22 7.79
CA ASN A 197 20.39 -22.81 6.45
C ASN A 197 19.24 -22.40 5.50
N THR A 198 18.82 -21.12 5.57
CA THR A 198 17.73 -20.54 4.75
C THR A 198 18.15 -19.15 4.23
N ASP A 199 17.56 -18.69 3.11
CA ASP A 199 17.72 -17.31 2.65
C ASP A 199 17.02 -16.31 3.58
N PHE A 200 17.58 -15.10 3.72
CA PHE A 200 17.03 -14.04 4.56
C PHE A 200 16.79 -12.77 3.77
N LEU A 201 15.65 -12.12 4.02
CA LEU A 201 15.44 -10.73 3.66
C LEU A 201 15.45 -9.87 4.93
N ILE A 202 16.43 -8.98 5.08
CA ILE A 202 16.57 -8.14 6.27
C ILE A 202 16.54 -6.64 5.95
N GLY A 203 15.91 -5.86 6.81
CA GLY A 203 15.93 -4.39 6.75
C GLY A 203 17.11 -3.79 7.53
N SER A 204 17.88 -2.91 6.90
CA SER A 204 19.07 -2.26 7.46
C SER A 204 19.33 -0.89 6.80
N PRO A 205 19.86 0.12 7.51
CA PRO A 205 20.39 1.30 6.85
C PRO A 205 21.63 0.95 6.03
N SER A 206 21.87 1.68 4.95
CA SER A 206 23.08 1.58 4.15
C SER A 206 23.60 2.95 3.75
N PHE A 207 24.82 3.00 3.22
CA PHE A 207 25.33 4.21 2.61
C PHE A 207 26.25 3.91 1.43
N VAL A 208 26.40 4.87 0.54
CA VAL A 208 27.36 4.87 -0.56
C VAL A 208 28.21 6.12 -0.45
N ARG A 209 29.53 5.95 -0.57
CA ARG A 209 30.48 7.07 -0.58
C ARG A 209 30.87 7.40 -2.02
N MET A 210 30.49 8.59 -2.47
CA MET A 210 30.84 9.12 -3.79
C MET A 210 31.79 10.32 -3.58
N GLY A 211 33.09 10.01 -3.49
CA GLY A 211 34.11 11.02 -3.15
C GLY A 211 33.91 11.61 -1.76
N ASN A 212 33.54 12.89 -1.72
CA ASN A 212 33.27 13.65 -0.48
C ASN A 212 31.79 13.62 -0.06
N ILE A 213 30.89 13.07 -0.90
CA ILE A 213 29.46 12.97 -0.60
C ILE A 213 29.17 11.56 -0.06
N ILE A 214 28.40 11.48 1.02
CA ILE A 214 27.88 10.23 1.56
C ILE A 214 26.36 10.27 1.41
N GLU A 215 25.82 9.29 0.71
CA GLU A 215 24.38 9.11 0.56
C GLU A 215 23.93 7.96 1.44
N TYR A 216 22.94 8.21 2.30
CA TYR A 216 22.35 7.20 3.17
C TYR A 216 21.08 6.64 2.53
N TYR A 217 20.80 5.35 2.74
CA TYR A 217 19.60 4.69 2.24
C TYR A 217 18.93 3.83 3.32
N ASN A 218 17.61 3.72 3.25
CA ASN A 218 16.84 2.71 3.97
C ASN A 218 16.72 1.49 3.06
N SER A 219 17.33 0.37 3.45
CA SER A 219 17.60 -0.73 2.53
C SER A 219 17.07 -2.07 3.03
N ALA A 220 16.81 -2.96 2.07
CA ALA A 220 16.56 -4.36 2.31
C ALA A 220 17.63 -5.20 1.60
N TYR A 221 18.18 -6.20 2.30
CA TYR A 221 19.20 -7.10 1.78
C TYR A 221 18.66 -8.52 1.70
N LEU A 222 18.79 -9.15 0.53
CA LEU A 222 18.62 -10.59 0.36
C LEU A 222 19.97 -11.26 0.60
N ILE A 223 20.01 -12.21 1.51
CA ILE A 223 21.23 -12.86 1.99
C ILE A 223 21.04 -14.37 1.91
N SER A 224 21.99 -15.08 1.30
CA SER A 224 21.99 -16.53 1.21
C SER A 224 22.51 -17.21 2.48
N PRO A 225 22.28 -18.53 2.66
CA PRO A 225 22.77 -19.29 3.82
C PRO A 225 24.29 -19.20 4.06
N ASP A 226 25.09 -18.98 3.02
CA ASP A 226 26.54 -18.78 3.13
C ASP A 226 26.94 -17.37 3.61
N GLY A 227 25.96 -16.50 3.88
CA GLY A 227 26.15 -15.14 4.34
C GLY A 227 26.45 -14.13 3.22
N MET A 228 26.33 -14.51 1.95
CA MET A 228 26.52 -13.61 0.81
C MET A 228 25.28 -12.77 0.52
N VAL A 229 25.49 -11.49 0.21
CA VAL A 229 24.41 -10.60 -0.24
C VAL A 229 24.10 -10.88 -1.71
N CYS A 230 22.95 -11.51 -1.95
CA CYS A 230 22.45 -11.85 -3.28
C CYS A 230 21.68 -10.70 -3.94
N GLY A 231 21.20 -9.73 -3.16
CA GLY A 231 20.47 -8.59 -3.69
C GLY A 231 20.27 -7.48 -2.66
N LYS A 232 20.05 -6.26 -3.17
CA LYS A 232 19.77 -5.08 -2.35
C LYS A 232 18.72 -4.19 -3.01
N TYR A 233 17.72 -3.80 -2.23
CA TYR A 233 16.73 -2.79 -2.58
C TYR A 233 16.92 -1.57 -1.66
N ASP A 234 16.82 -0.39 -2.24
CA ASP A 234 16.86 0.88 -1.54
C ASP A 234 15.49 1.54 -1.70
N LYS A 235 14.90 2.01 -0.60
CA LYS A 235 13.57 2.64 -0.56
C LYS A 235 13.48 3.76 -1.60
N ALA A 236 12.55 3.65 -2.54
CA ALA A 236 12.38 4.59 -3.65
C ALA A 236 11.53 5.80 -3.26
N HIS A 237 10.52 5.61 -2.41
CA HIS A 237 9.64 6.69 -1.97
C HIS A 237 9.82 6.97 -0.47
N LEU A 238 10.37 8.14 -0.17
CA LEU A 238 10.74 8.55 1.19
C LEU A 238 9.56 9.23 1.91
N VAL A 239 9.50 9.08 3.23
CA VAL A 239 8.50 9.75 4.07
C VAL A 239 8.89 11.23 4.27
N PRO A 240 8.04 12.19 3.87
CA PRO A 240 8.28 13.62 4.12
C PRO A 240 8.38 13.91 5.62
N PHE A 241 9.33 14.76 6.01
CA PHE A 241 9.67 15.15 7.39
C PHE A 241 10.17 14.01 8.31
N GLY A 242 10.05 12.77 7.85
CA GLY A 242 10.62 11.59 8.49
C GLY A 242 12.05 11.30 7.98
N GLU A 243 12.13 11.00 6.70
CA GLU A 243 13.35 10.53 6.04
C GLU A 243 14.09 11.65 5.29
N TYR A 244 13.38 12.74 4.95
CA TYR A 244 13.94 13.96 4.38
C TYR A 244 13.12 15.19 4.80
N VAL A 245 13.70 16.39 4.67
CA VAL A 245 12.97 17.66 4.88
C VAL A 245 12.55 18.25 3.53
N PRO A 246 11.25 18.31 3.19
CA PRO A 246 10.76 18.98 2.00
C PRO A 246 11.21 20.44 1.95
N PHE A 247 11.61 20.92 0.76
CA PHE A 247 12.06 22.30 0.55
C PHE A 247 13.21 22.74 1.48
N LYS A 248 14.07 21.83 1.98
CA LYS A 248 15.21 22.16 2.86
C LYS A 248 16.05 23.34 2.38
N LYS A 249 16.22 23.49 1.06
CA LYS A 249 16.94 24.62 0.44
C LYS A 249 16.30 25.99 0.71
N TRP A 250 14.99 26.03 0.94
CA TRP A 250 14.16 27.25 1.09
C TRP A 250 13.65 27.42 2.53
N LEU A 251 13.55 26.33 3.30
CA LEU A 251 13.09 26.31 4.69
C LEU A 251 14.09 25.55 5.60
N PRO A 252 15.34 26.01 5.73
CA PRO A 252 16.40 25.27 6.44
C PRO A 252 16.18 25.17 7.96
N PHE A 253 15.25 25.95 8.52
CA PHE A 253 14.90 25.96 9.94
C PHE A 253 13.94 24.83 10.35
N ILE A 254 13.37 24.08 9.39
CA ILE A 254 12.49 22.95 9.68
C ILE A 254 13.35 21.69 9.85
N GLY A 255 13.42 21.18 11.08
CA GLY A 255 14.09 19.90 11.39
C GLY A 255 13.24 18.68 11.03
N LYS A 256 13.84 17.49 11.12
CA LYS A 256 13.10 16.23 11.03
C LYS A 256 12.23 16.02 12.26
N MET A 257 11.07 15.38 12.08
CA MET A 257 10.15 15.04 13.18
C MET A 257 10.49 13.71 13.88
N VAL A 258 11.51 12.99 13.40
CA VAL A 258 11.91 11.67 13.89
C VAL A 258 13.42 11.53 13.97
N GLU A 259 13.89 10.78 14.96
CA GLU A 259 15.26 10.32 15.09
C GLU A 259 15.56 9.26 14.02
N ALA A 260 16.08 9.72 12.88
CA ALA A 260 16.61 8.89 11.82
C ALA A 260 18.06 9.28 11.55
N VAL A 261 18.86 8.31 11.09
CA VAL A 261 20.28 8.51 10.77
C VAL A 261 20.39 9.32 9.48
N GLY A 262 20.43 10.65 9.58
CA GLY A 262 20.68 11.56 8.44
C GLY A 262 19.55 11.67 7.43
N ASP A 263 19.71 12.54 6.42
CA ASP A 263 18.81 12.64 5.26
C ASP A 263 19.02 11.43 4.33
N PHE A 264 17.98 10.62 4.13
CA PHE A 264 18.03 9.49 3.23
C PHE A 264 17.91 9.95 1.77
N SER A 265 18.54 9.19 0.88
CA SER A 265 18.44 9.30 -0.58
C SER A 265 17.44 8.26 -1.11
N ALA A 266 16.77 8.61 -2.20
CA ALA A 266 15.79 7.74 -2.83
C ALA A 266 16.48 6.68 -3.71
N GLY A 267 16.03 5.43 -3.59
CA GLY A 267 16.42 4.34 -4.49
C GLY A 267 15.69 4.36 -5.82
N GLN A 268 15.93 3.33 -6.63
CA GLN A 268 15.31 3.17 -7.94
C GLN A 268 13.90 2.57 -7.82
N GLU A 269 12.90 3.27 -8.35
CA GLU A 269 11.52 2.78 -8.41
C GLU A 269 11.42 1.47 -9.23
N GLY A 270 10.64 0.51 -8.70
CA GLY A 270 10.35 -0.75 -9.37
C GLY A 270 11.52 -1.74 -9.44
N LYS A 271 12.65 -1.47 -8.76
CA LYS A 271 13.78 -2.41 -8.70
C LYS A 271 13.38 -3.68 -7.96
N THR A 272 13.40 -4.82 -8.64
CA THR A 272 13.14 -6.14 -8.06
C THR A 272 14.45 -6.88 -7.71
N ILE A 273 14.36 -7.87 -6.82
CA ILE A 273 15.47 -8.76 -6.47
C ILE A 273 15.15 -10.17 -6.97
N LYS A 274 16.04 -10.76 -7.76
CA LYS A 274 15.94 -12.18 -8.15
C LYS A 274 16.17 -13.07 -6.95
N TRP A 275 15.29 -14.05 -6.74
CA TRP A 275 15.38 -15.03 -5.67
C TRP A 275 14.85 -16.38 -6.17
N ASN A 276 15.75 -17.36 -6.31
CA ASN A 276 15.45 -18.64 -6.96
C ASN A 276 14.80 -18.42 -8.35
N ASN A 277 13.64 -19.03 -8.60
CA ASN A 277 12.88 -18.87 -9.84
C ASN A 277 11.82 -17.74 -9.76
N CYS A 278 11.95 -16.85 -8.78
CA CYS A 278 11.01 -15.78 -8.47
C CYS A 278 11.72 -14.42 -8.47
N ASN A 279 10.94 -13.36 -8.60
CA ASN A 279 11.42 -11.99 -8.36
C ASN A 279 10.64 -11.39 -7.19
N LEU A 280 11.37 -10.86 -6.22
CA LEU A 280 10.83 -10.14 -5.07
C LEU A 280 10.61 -8.67 -5.44
N GLY A 281 9.37 -8.20 -5.31
CA GLY A 281 9.02 -6.78 -5.35
C GLY A 281 8.97 -6.23 -3.92
N LEU A 282 9.95 -5.39 -3.57
CA LEU A 282 10.13 -4.92 -2.20
C LEU A 282 9.52 -3.53 -1.99
N LEU A 283 8.77 -3.36 -0.92
CA LEU A 283 8.14 -2.09 -0.54
C LEU A 283 8.48 -1.82 0.93
N ILE A 284 9.23 -0.78 1.23
CA ILE A 284 9.63 -0.48 2.60
C ILE A 284 8.63 0.49 3.24
N CYS A 285 8.00 0.04 4.33
CA CYS A 285 7.09 0.81 5.16
C CYS A 285 6.00 1.50 4.34
N TYR A 286 6.03 2.82 4.34
CA TYR A 286 5.11 3.74 3.69
C TYR A 286 4.93 3.49 2.19
N GLU A 287 5.89 2.88 1.49
CA GLU A 287 5.78 2.60 0.05
C GLU A 287 4.55 1.75 -0.32
N ILE A 288 4.07 0.90 0.60
CA ILE A 288 2.94 0.00 0.34
C ILE A 288 1.61 0.73 0.15
N ILE A 289 1.50 2.01 0.55
CA ILE A 289 0.26 2.77 0.38
C ILE A 289 0.11 3.32 -1.04
N PHE A 290 1.19 3.39 -1.80
CA PHE A 290 1.24 3.96 -3.16
C PHE A 290 0.93 2.89 -4.19
N PRO A 291 -0.20 3.00 -4.91
CA PRO A 291 -0.59 1.97 -5.84
C PRO A 291 0.39 1.74 -6.98
N GLU A 292 0.98 2.82 -7.48
CA GLU A 292 1.93 2.83 -8.57
C GLU A 292 3.23 2.09 -8.27
N LEU A 293 3.72 2.10 -7.02
CA LEU A 293 4.96 1.43 -6.65
C LEU A 293 4.80 -0.10 -6.69
N SER A 294 3.71 -0.63 -6.11
CA SER A 294 3.40 -2.07 -6.18
C SER A 294 3.17 -2.53 -7.63
N ARG A 295 2.56 -1.65 -8.44
CA ARG A 295 2.37 -1.87 -9.87
C ARG A 295 3.70 -1.90 -10.62
N ALA A 296 4.61 -0.97 -10.34
CA ALA A 296 5.92 -0.90 -10.97
C ALA A 296 6.74 -2.17 -10.68
N MET A 297 6.74 -2.65 -9.43
CA MET A 297 7.36 -3.93 -9.06
C MET A 297 6.83 -5.09 -9.91
N THR A 298 5.51 -5.17 -10.05
CA THR A 298 4.86 -6.26 -10.80
C THR A 298 5.10 -6.16 -12.31
N LYS A 299 5.13 -4.93 -12.86
CA LYS A 299 5.55 -4.69 -14.26
C LYS A 299 7.00 -5.13 -14.50
N ASN A 300 7.85 -4.98 -13.50
CA ASN A 300 9.24 -5.45 -13.51
C ASN A 300 9.36 -6.90 -13.01
N GLU A 301 8.37 -7.71 -13.38
CA GLU A 301 8.32 -9.17 -13.22
C GLU A 301 8.30 -9.68 -11.77
N ALA A 302 8.04 -8.85 -10.76
CA ALA A 302 7.86 -9.34 -9.39
C ALA A 302 6.75 -10.40 -9.35
N SER A 303 7.06 -11.58 -8.84
CA SER A 303 6.11 -12.70 -8.64
C SER A 303 5.66 -12.81 -7.18
N LEU A 304 6.34 -12.13 -6.27
CA LEU A 304 6.00 -11.99 -4.85
C LEU A 304 6.22 -10.55 -4.40
N LEU A 305 5.22 -9.95 -3.76
CA LEU A 305 5.39 -8.66 -3.08
C LEU A 305 5.80 -8.89 -1.63
N VAL A 306 6.81 -8.15 -1.15
CA VAL A 306 7.23 -8.20 0.24
C VAL A 306 7.27 -6.78 0.80
N ASN A 307 6.58 -6.57 1.90
CA ASN A 307 6.58 -5.32 2.62
C ASN A 307 7.24 -5.48 3.99
N ILE A 308 8.32 -4.74 4.22
CA ILE A 308 9.00 -4.68 5.53
C ILE A 308 8.72 -3.31 6.15
N THR A 309 8.29 -3.24 7.41
CA THR A 309 7.82 -1.98 8.00
C THR A 309 8.14 -1.86 9.49
N ASN A 310 8.26 -0.64 9.98
CA ASN A 310 8.29 -0.31 11.39
C ASN A 310 7.10 0.58 11.78
N ASP A 311 5.97 -0.03 12.14
CA ASP A 311 4.77 0.71 12.57
C ASP A 311 4.84 1.23 14.04
N ALA A 312 6.01 1.13 14.71
CA ALA A 312 6.16 1.58 16.09
C ALA A 312 5.84 3.07 16.28
N TRP A 313 6.08 3.87 15.22
CA TRP A 313 5.74 5.30 15.16
C TRP A 313 4.25 5.60 15.37
N TYR A 314 3.37 4.66 15.03
CA TYR A 314 1.93 4.86 15.12
C TYR A 314 1.34 4.46 16.47
N GLY A 315 2.07 3.71 17.30
CA GLY A 315 1.57 3.25 18.59
C GLY A 315 0.33 2.35 18.48
N LYS A 316 -0.40 2.21 19.59
CA LYS A 316 -1.68 1.47 19.67
C LYS A 316 -2.85 2.32 19.16
N THR A 317 -2.78 2.76 17.90
CA THR A 317 -3.82 3.57 17.24
C THR A 317 -4.49 2.80 16.09
N SER A 318 -5.38 3.46 15.34
CA SER A 318 -6.00 2.90 14.14
C SER A 318 -5.05 2.85 12.93
N ALA A 319 -3.95 3.60 12.94
CA ALA A 319 -3.07 3.74 11.78
C ALA A 319 -2.42 2.42 11.34
N PRO A 320 -1.89 1.54 12.21
CA PRO A 320 -1.35 0.24 11.77
C PRO A 320 -2.40 -0.67 11.11
N TYR A 321 -3.65 -0.63 11.58
CA TYR A 321 -4.77 -1.37 10.97
C TYR A 321 -5.11 -0.81 9.59
N GLN A 322 -5.14 0.51 9.46
CA GLN A 322 -5.34 1.17 8.16
C GLN A 322 -4.20 0.81 7.21
N HIS A 323 -2.94 0.90 7.66
CA HIS A 323 -1.75 0.56 6.89
C HIS A 323 -1.81 -0.88 6.36
N PHE A 324 -2.16 -1.84 7.22
CA PHE A 324 -2.34 -3.25 6.83
C PHE A 324 -3.49 -3.43 5.82
N SER A 325 -4.61 -2.75 6.00
CA SER A 325 -5.75 -2.83 5.08
C SER A 325 -5.39 -2.38 3.65
N MET A 326 -4.45 -1.45 3.50
CA MET A 326 -3.99 -0.98 2.19
C MET A 326 -3.19 -2.05 1.45
N ALA A 327 -2.39 -2.85 2.18
CA ALA A 327 -1.61 -3.95 1.61
C ALA A 327 -2.50 -5.02 0.94
N VAL A 328 -3.73 -5.23 1.44
CA VAL A 328 -4.71 -6.15 0.83
C VAL A 328 -5.02 -5.76 -0.61
N PHE A 329 -5.21 -4.48 -0.88
CA PHE A 329 -5.48 -4.01 -2.23
C PHE A 329 -4.26 -4.16 -3.14
N ARG A 330 -3.04 -3.96 -2.64
CA ARG A 330 -1.81 -4.14 -3.44
C ARG A 330 -1.71 -5.57 -3.98
N ALA A 331 -2.11 -6.57 -3.18
CA ALA A 331 -2.18 -7.97 -3.59
C ALA A 331 -3.21 -8.23 -4.69
N ILE A 332 -4.44 -7.70 -4.55
CA ILE A 332 -5.53 -7.87 -5.52
C ILE A 332 -5.21 -7.17 -6.84
N GLU A 333 -4.81 -5.90 -6.74
CA GLU A 333 -4.52 -5.03 -7.87
C GLU A 333 -3.42 -5.62 -8.76
N ASN A 334 -2.48 -6.36 -8.18
CA ASN A 334 -1.36 -6.96 -8.91
C ASN A 334 -1.48 -8.47 -9.12
N ARG A 335 -2.49 -9.13 -8.53
CA ARG A 335 -2.60 -10.60 -8.50
C ARG A 335 -1.31 -11.25 -8.04
N ARG A 336 -0.78 -10.76 -6.92
CA ARG A 336 0.43 -11.28 -6.28
C ARG A 336 0.13 -11.62 -4.84
N SER A 337 0.73 -12.71 -4.37
CA SER A 337 0.86 -12.92 -2.93
C SER A 337 1.69 -11.80 -2.34
N LEU A 338 1.38 -11.44 -1.10
CA LEU A 338 2.06 -10.40 -0.35
C LEU A 338 2.44 -10.91 1.04
N VAL A 339 3.71 -10.72 1.38
CA VAL A 339 4.27 -11.00 2.71
C VAL A 339 4.53 -9.67 3.39
N ARG A 340 4.01 -9.46 4.60
CA ARG A 340 4.28 -8.25 5.38
C ARG A 340 4.97 -8.60 6.69
N SER A 341 6.17 -8.08 6.90
CA SER A 341 6.94 -8.19 8.14
C SER A 341 7.02 -6.83 8.83
N ALA A 342 6.36 -6.72 9.98
CA ALA A 342 6.32 -5.51 10.79
C ALA A 342 7.09 -5.71 12.11
N ASN A 343 7.74 -4.66 12.63
CA ASN A 343 8.41 -4.72 13.93
C ASN A 343 7.41 -4.83 15.11
N THR A 344 6.54 -3.85 15.27
CA THR A 344 5.46 -3.83 16.29
C THR A 344 4.06 -3.78 15.65
N GLY A 345 4.00 -3.67 14.33
CA GLY A 345 2.77 -3.57 13.54
C GLY A 345 2.12 -4.92 13.26
N ILE A 346 1.16 -4.92 12.34
CA ILE A 346 0.53 -6.16 11.86
C ILE A 346 1.43 -6.77 10.80
N SER A 347 1.96 -7.95 11.10
CA SER A 347 2.61 -8.84 10.14
C SER A 347 1.60 -9.85 9.60
N GLY A 348 1.80 -10.34 8.38
CA GLY A 348 0.87 -11.33 7.83
C GLY A 348 1.14 -11.73 6.39
N PHE A 349 0.33 -12.68 5.93
CA PHE A 349 0.35 -13.20 4.56
C PHE A 349 -0.99 -12.90 3.90
N ILE A 350 -0.94 -12.34 2.70
CA ILE A 350 -2.11 -12.01 1.90
C ILE A 350 -1.96 -12.71 0.54
N ASP A 351 -3.01 -13.35 0.08
CA ASP A 351 -2.98 -14.08 -1.19
C ASP A 351 -3.37 -13.18 -2.40
N PRO A 352 -3.28 -13.70 -3.64
CA PRO A 352 -3.59 -12.93 -4.85
C PRO A 352 -5.05 -12.48 -5.02
N VAL A 353 -5.99 -12.98 -4.21
CA VAL A 353 -7.38 -12.48 -4.18
C VAL A 353 -7.64 -11.53 -3.03
N GLY A 354 -6.66 -11.28 -2.15
CA GLY A 354 -6.75 -10.37 -1.02
C GLY A 354 -7.24 -11.03 0.27
N ARG A 355 -7.24 -12.36 0.36
CA ARG A 355 -7.50 -13.06 1.63
C ARG A 355 -6.29 -12.94 2.53
N VAL A 356 -6.53 -12.48 3.76
CA VAL A 356 -5.53 -12.54 4.84
C VAL A 356 -5.46 -14.00 5.31
N MET A 357 -4.38 -14.69 4.96
CA MET A 357 -4.19 -16.11 5.26
C MET A 357 -3.74 -16.34 6.71
N ASP A 358 -2.93 -15.42 7.23
CA ASP A 358 -2.48 -15.39 8.63
C ASP A 358 -2.02 -13.98 8.98
N SER A 359 -2.14 -13.60 10.26
CA SER A 359 -1.68 -12.29 10.74
C SER A 359 -1.36 -12.30 12.23
N THR A 360 -0.43 -11.43 12.63
CA THR A 360 -0.10 -11.17 14.03
C THR A 360 -0.97 -10.07 14.62
N SER A 361 -0.95 -9.95 15.94
CA SER A 361 -1.48 -8.78 16.65
C SER A 361 -0.41 -7.68 16.75
N LEU A 362 -0.84 -6.45 17.02
CA LEU A 362 0.07 -5.35 17.35
C LEU A 362 0.83 -5.61 18.65
N PHE A 363 2.06 -5.09 18.73
CA PHE A 363 2.90 -5.09 19.92
C PHE A 363 3.15 -6.47 20.54
N GLN A 364 3.23 -7.51 19.71
CA GLN A 364 3.53 -8.87 20.13
C GLN A 364 4.83 -9.34 19.49
N GLU A 365 5.65 -10.06 20.24
CA GLU A 365 6.74 -10.86 19.66
C GLU A 365 6.18 -12.17 19.10
N LYS A 366 6.35 -12.41 17.80
CA LYS A 366 5.77 -13.58 17.14
C LYS A 366 6.54 -13.99 15.90
N VAL A 367 6.55 -15.29 15.64
CA VAL A 367 7.03 -15.88 14.38
C VAL A 367 5.86 -16.62 13.74
N ILE A 368 5.62 -16.38 12.46
CA ILE A 368 4.59 -17.07 11.69
C ILE A 368 5.18 -17.59 10.39
N THR A 369 4.86 -18.83 10.04
CA THR A 369 5.34 -19.49 8.82
C THR A 369 4.15 -19.94 7.98
N ARG A 370 4.14 -19.60 6.68
CA ARG A 370 3.10 -20.03 5.74
C ARG A 370 3.67 -20.33 4.37
N SER A 371 3.07 -21.32 3.72
CA SER A 371 3.21 -21.52 2.27
C SER A 371 2.26 -20.60 1.53
N ILE A 372 2.79 -19.81 0.60
CA ILE A 372 2.03 -18.88 -0.23
C ILE A 372 2.17 -19.26 -1.72
N PRO A 373 1.11 -19.11 -2.53
CA PRO A 373 1.17 -19.44 -3.95
C PRO A 373 1.95 -18.39 -4.73
N ILE A 374 2.69 -18.82 -5.75
CA ILE A 374 3.34 -17.92 -6.71
C ILE A 374 2.62 -18.04 -8.05
N ILE A 375 1.90 -16.98 -8.44
CA ILE A 375 1.21 -16.88 -9.73
C ILE A 375 1.77 -15.71 -10.54
N HIS A 376 1.62 -15.80 -11.87
CA HIS A 376 2.13 -14.81 -12.82
C HIS A 376 1.02 -14.09 -13.60
N GLU A 377 -0.23 -14.20 -13.15
CA GLU A 377 -1.38 -13.52 -13.77
C GLU A 377 -1.16 -12.00 -13.80
N THR A 378 -1.46 -11.36 -14.92
CA THR A 378 -1.33 -9.90 -15.04
C THR A 378 -2.71 -9.27 -15.08
N SER A 379 -3.07 -8.49 -14.05
CA SER A 379 -4.36 -7.81 -14.00
C SER A 379 -4.48 -6.67 -15.02
N ALA A 380 -5.70 -6.19 -15.25
CA ALA A 380 -5.92 -5.01 -16.08
C ALA A 380 -5.34 -3.75 -15.41
N TYR A 381 -5.44 -3.63 -14.09
CA TYR A 381 -4.82 -2.54 -13.34
C TYR A 381 -3.28 -2.57 -13.46
N THR A 382 -2.64 -3.74 -13.40
CA THR A 382 -1.19 -3.82 -13.61
C THR A 382 -0.80 -3.32 -15.00
N ARG A 383 -1.59 -3.63 -16.04
CA ARG A 383 -1.31 -3.19 -17.42
C ARG A 383 -1.52 -1.68 -17.58
N PHE A 384 -2.71 -1.19 -17.24
CA PHE A 384 -3.20 0.15 -17.60
C PHE A 384 -3.06 1.18 -16.49
N GLY A 385 -2.82 0.75 -15.25
CA GLY A 385 -2.67 1.62 -14.09
C GLY A 385 -3.91 2.45 -13.78
N ASP A 386 -3.71 3.71 -13.44
CA ASP A 386 -4.76 4.60 -12.92
C ASP A 386 -5.61 5.25 -14.02
N LEU A 387 -5.68 4.62 -15.21
CA LEU A 387 -6.41 5.15 -16.38
C LEU A 387 -7.86 5.50 -16.04
N PHE A 388 -8.52 4.71 -15.19
CA PHE A 388 -9.87 5.00 -14.72
C PHE A 388 -9.95 6.30 -13.91
N ALA A 389 -9.02 6.51 -12.99
CA ALA A 389 -8.98 7.72 -12.16
C ALA A 389 -8.62 8.96 -12.99
N ILE A 390 -7.69 8.81 -13.94
CA ILE A 390 -7.35 9.84 -14.93
C ILE A 390 -8.59 10.19 -15.78
N ALA A 391 -9.32 9.19 -16.26
CA ALA A 391 -10.55 9.40 -17.02
C ALA A 391 -11.60 10.17 -16.18
N CYS A 392 -11.74 9.83 -14.89
CA CYS A 392 -12.63 10.54 -13.99
C CYS A 392 -12.24 12.02 -13.87
N LEU A 393 -10.95 12.30 -13.69
CA LEU A 393 -10.41 13.66 -13.61
C LEU A 393 -10.66 14.44 -14.91
N VAL A 394 -10.37 13.86 -16.07
CA VAL A 394 -10.58 14.50 -17.38
C VAL A 394 -12.06 14.83 -17.60
N ILE A 395 -12.96 13.89 -17.29
CA ILE A 395 -14.41 14.11 -17.38
C ILE A 395 -14.84 15.27 -16.48
N MET A 396 -14.34 15.33 -15.25
CA MET A 396 -14.65 16.42 -14.31
C MET A 396 -14.10 17.78 -14.76
N LEU A 397 -12.92 17.82 -15.37
CA LEU A 397 -12.34 19.04 -15.94
C LEU A 397 -13.18 19.55 -17.12
N ILE A 398 -13.52 18.68 -18.07
CA ILE A 398 -14.37 19.03 -19.22
C ILE A 398 -15.72 19.57 -18.73
N PHE A 399 -16.36 18.87 -17.79
CA PHE A 399 -17.64 19.29 -17.22
C PHE A 399 -17.55 20.66 -16.53
N SER A 400 -16.47 20.90 -15.79
CA SER A 400 -16.23 22.18 -15.09
C SER A 400 -16.00 23.32 -16.08
N ILE A 401 -15.21 23.10 -17.13
CA ILE A 401 -14.93 24.07 -18.18
C ILE A 401 -16.21 24.44 -18.94
N GLN A 402 -17.01 23.46 -19.37
CA GLN A 402 -18.29 23.71 -20.03
C GLN A 402 -19.23 24.56 -19.16
N LYS A 403 -19.22 24.35 -17.84
CA LYS A 403 -20.01 25.15 -16.89
C LYS A 403 -19.51 26.56 -16.71
N LEU A 404 -18.20 26.81 -16.82
CA LEU A 404 -17.64 28.16 -16.81
C LEU A 404 -18.06 28.94 -18.07
N PHE A 405 -18.00 28.33 -19.24
CA PHE A 405 -18.38 28.99 -20.51
C PHE A 405 -19.90 29.15 -20.70
N THR A 406 -20.72 28.29 -20.09
CA THR A 406 -22.20 28.39 -20.16
C THR A 406 -22.80 29.27 -19.06
N ALA A 407 -22.02 29.66 -18.05
CA ALA A 407 -22.45 30.64 -17.06
C ALA A 407 -22.43 32.04 -17.69
N LYS A 408 -23.57 32.49 -18.24
CA LYS A 408 -23.72 33.89 -18.70
C LYS A 408 -23.30 34.84 -17.58
N PRO A 409 -22.49 35.89 -17.86
CA PRO A 409 -22.23 36.93 -16.88
C PRO A 409 -23.58 37.53 -16.49
N GLN A 410 -23.87 37.57 -15.18
CA GLN A 410 -24.98 38.38 -14.68
C GLN A 410 -24.67 39.81 -15.11
N ARG A 411 -25.39 40.33 -16.12
CA ARG A 411 -25.47 41.76 -16.37
C ARG A 411 -26.00 42.37 -15.08
N THR A 412 -25.11 43.00 -14.32
CA THR A 412 -25.48 43.96 -13.30
C THR A 412 -26.36 44.99 -14.00
N ARG A 413 -27.69 44.90 -13.77
CA ARG A 413 -28.57 46.05 -13.97
C ARG A 413 -28.06 47.10 -12.99
N ARG A 414 -27.23 48.03 -13.50
CA ARG A 414 -27.15 49.36 -12.91
C ARG A 414 -28.49 50.00 -13.22
N GLU A 415 -29.39 49.98 -12.25
CA GLU A 415 -30.51 50.91 -12.23
C GLU A 415 -29.89 52.30 -12.03
N PHE A 416 -30.12 53.18 -13.01
CA PHE A 416 -29.87 54.62 -12.93
C PHE A 416 -31.21 55.31 -12.78
#